data_AF-A0A3A0BEA1-F1
#
_entry.id   AF-A0A3A0BEA1-F1
#
_cell.length_a   1.000
_cell.length_b   1.000
_cell.length_c   1.000
_cell.angle_alpha   90.00
_cell.angle_beta   90.00
_cell.angle_gamma   90.00
#
_symmetry.space_group_name_H-M   'P 1'
#
loop_
_entity.id
_entity.type
_entity.pdbx_description
1 polymer ?
#
loop_
_entity_poly.entity_id
_entity_poly.type
_entity_poly.pdbx_seq_one_letter_code
_entity_poly.pdbx_strand_id
1 'polypeptide(L)'
;MILPKQRDPRLITVRRGGTLQDADHHLLALWAADCAAHVLPLFEATQPNDDRPRRAIALARAWTRGEVPMTEARTAAGHANAAARDLSGAARYAAYAAGQAAAVAHVAAHELGAAAYAIRAVRAAAPKAESAAAGRRECQWQREQLPEAIRDLVLDDQRLRNDICWSVFDC
;
A
#
# COMPACT_ATOMS: atom_id res chain seq x y z
N MET A 1 12.73 3.22 -5.43
CA MET A 1 12.45 2.88 -4.03
C MET A 1 11.47 3.93 -3.52
N ILE A 2 10.30 3.55 -2.98
CA ILE A 2 9.24 4.49 -2.52
C ILE A 2 9.49 5.00 -1.08
N LEU A 3 10.53 4.50 -0.42
CA LEU A 3 10.92 5.01 0.90
C LEU A 3 11.86 6.22 0.73
N PRO A 4 11.61 7.32 1.46
CA PRO A 4 12.46 8.50 1.42
C PRO A 4 13.82 8.21 2.07
N LYS A 5 14.85 8.97 1.68
CA LYS A 5 16.18 8.88 2.30
C LYS A 5 16.15 9.32 3.76
N GLN A 6 15.47 10.43 4.04
CA GLN A 6 15.20 10.91 5.39
C GLN A 6 13.89 10.29 5.87
N ARG A 7 13.94 9.60 7.01
CA ARG A 7 12.73 9.00 7.59
C ARG A 7 11.95 10.05 8.36
N ASP A 8 10.64 10.06 8.18
CA ASP A 8 9.73 10.87 9.01
C ASP A 8 9.54 10.19 10.37
N PRO A 9 9.89 10.84 11.49
CA PRO A 9 9.66 10.31 12.84
C PRO A 9 8.18 9.98 13.12
N ARG A 10 7.24 10.64 12.44
CA ARG A 10 5.80 10.37 12.53
C ARG A 10 5.38 9.03 11.94
N LEU A 11 6.25 8.38 11.17
CA LEU A 11 6.06 7.03 10.61
C LEU A 11 6.96 5.98 11.28
N ILE A 12 7.53 6.32 12.45
CA ILE A 12 8.34 5.42 13.27
C ILE A 12 7.64 5.29 14.63
N THR A 13 7.45 4.05 15.10
CA THR A 13 6.77 3.83 16.37
C THR A 13 7.56 4.37 17.56
N VAL A 14 6.87 4.73 18.64
CA VAL A 14 7.49 5.22 19.89
C VAL A 14 8.56 4.25 20.41
N ARG A 15 8.28 2.95 20.41
CA ARG A 15 9.24 1.88 20.79
C ARG A 15 10.49 1.79 19.90
N ARG A 16 10.53 2.50 18.77
CA ARG A 16 11.65 2.58 17.82
C ARG A 16 12.22 4.01 17.71
N GLY A 17 11.87 4.90 18.65
CA GLY A 17 12.40 6.26 18.72
C GLY A 17 11.71 7.29 17.83
N GLY A 18 10.50 7.01 17.34
CA GLY A 18 9.66 7.98 16.65
C GLY A 18 8.48 8.44 17.49
N THR A 19 7.42 8.92 16.84
CA THR A 19 6.21 9.46 17.50
C THR A 19 4.93 8.71 17.17
N LEU A 20 4.96 7.71 16.28
CA LEU A 20 3.78 6.95 15.88
C LEU A 20 3.30 6.02 17.00
N GLN A 21 2.02 6.09 17.34
CA GLN A 21 1.41 5.14 18.26
C GLN A 21 1.12 3.80 17.56
N ASP A 22 1.09 2.71 18.32
CA ASP A 22 0.81 1.39 17.74
C ASP A 22 -0.60 1.29 17.15
N ALA A 23 -1.57 1.97 17.76
CA ALA A 23 -2.92 2.07 17.23
C ALA A 23 -2.93 2.73 15.84
N ASP A 24 -2.22 3.84 15.67
CA ASP A 24 -2.10 4.54 14.38
C ASP A 24 -1.32 3.69 13.36
N HIS A 25 -0.29 2.96 13.80
CA HIS A 25 0.44 2.02 12.95
C HIS A 25 -0.49 0.91 12.41
N HIS A 26 -1.40 0.40 13.24
CA HIS A 26 -2.43 -0.54 12.79
C HIS A 26 -3.41 0.09 11.81
N LEU A 27 -3.84 1.34 12.04
CA LEU A 27 -4.72 2.06 11.11
C LEU A 27 -4.04 2.26 9.73
N LEU A 28 -2.76 2.61 9.70
CA LEU A 28 -1.99 2.73 8.45
C LEU A 28 -1.92 1.39 7.71
N ALA A 29 -1.74 0.28 8.43
CA ALA A 29 -1.71 -1.05 7.83
C ALA A 29 -3.07 -1.49 7.27
N LEU A 30 -4.16 -1.18 7.98
CA LEU A 30 -5.52 -1.47 7.51
C LEU A 30 -5.86 -0.65 6.26
N TRP A 31 -5.60 0.65 6.28
CA TRP A 31 -5.82 1.51 5.13
C TRP A 31 -4.99 1.07 3.92
N ALA A 32 -3.70 0.75 4.10
CA ALA A 32 -2.87 0.21 3.04
C ALA A 32 -3.40 -1.12 2.48
N ALA A 33 -3.95 -1.98 3.34
CA ALA A 33 -4.59 -3.22 2.95
C ALA A 33 -5.93 -3.01 2.21
N ASP A 34 -6.69 -1.96 2.52
CA ASP A 34 -7.89 -1.56 1.78
C ASP A 34 -7.51 -1.07 0.37
N CYS A 35 -6.51 -0.20 0.25
CA CYS A 35 -5.96 0.26 -1.03
C CYS A 35 -5.49 -0.91 -1.91
N ALA A 36 -4.73 -1.85 -1.34
CA ALA A 36 -4.26 -3.02 -2.07
C ALA A 36 -5.38 -4.00 -2.43
N ALA A 37 -6.38 -4.19 -1.56
CA ALA A 37 -7.52 -5.06 -1.81
C ALA A 37 -8.39 -4.54 -2.96
N HIS A 38 -8.57 -3.22 -3.09
CA HIS A 38 -9.38 -2.63 -4.14
C HIS A 38 -8.87 -2.97 -5.55
N VAL A 39 -7.55 -3.08 -5.71
CA VAL A 39 -6.89 -3.40 -6.98
C VAL A 39 -6.50 -4.87 -7.13
N LEU A 40 -6.67 -5.70 -6.09
CA LEU A 40 -6.35 -7.12 -6.12
C LEU A 40 -6.99 -7.88 -7.30
N PRO A 41 -8.25 -7.61 -7.70
CA PRO A 41 -8.87 -8.29 -8.85
C PRO A 41 -8.08 -8.15 -10.15
N LEU A 42 -7.30 -7.07 -10.33
CA LEU A 42 -6.44 -6.87 -11.51
C LEU A 42 -5.30 -7.89 -11.58
N PHE A 43 -4.78 -8.31 -10.42
CA PHE A 43 -3.81 -9.40 -10.36
C PHE A 43 -4.49 -10.74 -10.62
N GLU A 44 -5.60 -11.02 -9.97
CA GLU A 44 -6.28 -12.32 -10.01
C GLU A 44 -6.88 -12.64 -11.37
N ALA A 45 -7.29 -11.63 -12.14
CA ALA A 45 -7.69 -11.80 -13.53
C ALA A 45 -6.53 -12.32 -14.42
N THR A 46 -5.28 -12.02 -14.05
CA THR A 46 -4.08 -12.45 -14.79
C THR A 46 -3.49 -13.75 -14.23
N GLN A 47 -3.53 -13.93 -12.92
CA GLN A 47 -2.94 -15.07 -12.20
C GLN A 47 -3.95 -15.66 -11.20
N PRO A 48 -5.05 -16.31 -11.66
CA PRO A 48 -6.15 -16.74 -10.80
C PRO A 48 -5.76 -17.82 -9.77
N ASN A 49 -4.66 -18.54 -10.01
CA ASN A 49 -4.19 -19.63 -9.16
C ASN A 49 -3.03 -19.20 -8.23
N ASP A 50 -2.62 -17.93 -8.26
CA ASP A 50 -1.55 -17.40 -7.40
C ASP A 50 -2.16 -16.60 -6.25
N ASP A 51 -2.12 -17.13 -5.05
CA ASP A 51 -2.73 -16.53 -3.87
C ASP A 51 -1.81 -15.54 -3.15
N ARG A 52 -0.55 -15.37 -3.58
CA ARG A 52 0.47 -14.64 -2.83
C ARG A 52 0.07 -13.19 -2.51
N PRO A 53 -0.47 -12.38 -3.44
CA PRO A 53 -0.94 -11.02 -3.11
C PRO A 53 -2.15 -11.00 -2.16
N ARG A 54 -3.13 -11.88 -2.38
CA ARG A 54 -4.30 -12.01 -1.49
C ARG A 54 -3.87 -12.37 -0.08
N ARG A 55 -2.93 -13.32 0.06
CA ARG A 55 -2.37 -13.74 1.35
C ARG A 55 -1.58 -12.63 2.02
N ALA A 56 -0.81 -11.83 1.28
CA ALA A 56 -0.11 -10.67 1.84
C ALA A 56 -1.09 -9.65 2.46
N ILE A 57 -2.18 -9.31 1.76
CA ILE A 57 -3.22 -8.42 2.28
C ILE A 57 -3.88 -9.02 3.54
N ALA A 58 -4.21 -10.31 3.51
CA ALA A 58 -4.81 -10.99 4.66
C ALA A 58 -3.88 -10.97 5.89
N LEU A 59 -2.58 -11.21 5.69
CA LEU A 59 -1.59 -11.20 6.77
C LEU A 59 -1.29 -9.79 7.29
N ALA A 60 -1.40 -8.74 6.47
CA ALA A 60 -1.37 -7.36 6.94
C ALA A 60 -2.48 -7.12 7.97
N ARG A 61 -3.72 -7.55 7.66
CA ARG A 61 -4.87 -7.42 8.58
C ARG A 61 -4.77 -8.35 9.79
N ALA A 62 -4.24 -9.56 9.63
CA ALA A 62 -4.04 -10.50 10.74
C ALA A 62 -3.03 -9.96 11.75
N TRP A 63 -1.96 -9.31 11.26
CA TRP A 63 -0.96 -8.66 12.12
C TRP A 63 -1.58 -7.57 13.01
N THR A 64 -2.47 -6.72 12.46
CA THR A 64 -3.13 -5.67 13.27
C THR A 64 -4.05 -6.22 14.36
N ARG A 65 -4.49 -7.49 14.24
CA ARG A 65 -5.26 -8.22 15.25
C ARG A 65 -4.39 -9.03 16.22
N GLY A 66 -3.06 -9.03 16.03
CA GLY A 66 -2.13 -9.80 16.85
C GLY A 66 -2.12 -11.31 16.54
N GLU A 67 -2.73 -11.74 15.43
CA GLU A 67 -2.84 -13.16 15.07
C GLU A 67 -1.56 -13.75 14.48
N VAL A 68 -0.72 -12.89 13.88
CA VAL A 68 0.56 -13.29 13.29
C VAL A 68 1.67 -12.32 13.69
N PRO A 69 2.92 -12.78 13.83
CA PRO A 69 4.03 -11.89 14.10
C PRO A 69 4.36 -11.01 12.89
N MET A 70 4.97 -9.84 13.13
CA MET A 70 5.43 -8.93 12.07
C MET A 70 6.31 -9.63 11.01
N THR A 71 7.14 -10.59 11.42
CA THR A 71 8.03 -11.35 10.52
C THR A 71 7.27 -12.19 9.51
N GLU A 72 6.09 -12.69 9.86
CA GLU A 72 5.24 -13.45 8.93
C GLU A 72 4.61 -12.52 7.88
N ALA A 73 4.05 -11.38 8.31
CA ALA A 73 3.55 -10.35 7.38
C ALA A 73 4.67 -9.85 6.44
N ARG A 74 5.88 -9.60 6.97
CA ARG A 74 7.04 -9.21 6.16
C ARG A 74 7.46 -10.29 5.16
N THR A 75 7.40 -11.56 5.54
CA THR A 75 7.69 -12.67 4.60
C THR A 75 6.67 -12.70 3.47
N ALA A 76 5.38 -12.54 3.79
CA ALA A 76 4.31 -12.46 2.80
C ALA A 76 4.47 -11.27 1.84
N ALA A 77 4.97 -10.13 2.32
CA ALA A 77 5.35 -9.01 1.46
C ALA A 77 6.39 -9.42 0.41
N GLY A 78 7.40 -10.20 0.81
CA GLY A 78 8.39 -10.76 -0.10
C GLY A 78 7.78 -11.69 -1.16
N HIS A 79 6.84 -12.54 -0.75
CA HIS A 79 6.13 -13.44 -1.67
C HIS A 79 5.26 -12.68 -2.69
N ALA A 80 4.53 -11.65 -2.28
CA ALA A 80 3.77 -10.80 -3.19
C ALA A 80 4.68 -10.04 -4.18
N ASN A 81 5.83 -9.54 -3.72
CA ASN A 81 6.83 -8.93 -4.61
C ASN A 81 7.41 -9.95 -5.61
N ALA A 82 7.60 -11.20 -5.22
CA ALA A 82 8.03 -12.26 -6.12
C ALA A 82 6.97 -12.59 -7.17
N ALA A 83 5.67 -12.57 -6.81
CA ALA A 83 4.56 -12.75 -7.74
C ALA A 83 4.51 -11.64 -8.82
N ALA A 84 4.95 -10.43 -8.49
CA ALA A 84 5.01 -9.30 -9.42
C ALA A 84 6.17 -9.38 -10.43
N ARG A 85 7.19 -10.22 -10.18
CA ARG A 85 8.50 -10.16 -10.86
C ARG A 85 8.39 -10.33 -12.37
N ASP A 86 7.63 -11.32 -12.82
CA ASP A 86 7.53 -11.69 -14.24
C ASP A 86 6.31 -11.07 -14.94
N LEU A 87 5.50 -10.31 -14.20
CA LEU A 87 4.30 -9.65 -14.73
C LEU A 87 4.61 -8.27 -15.29
N SER A 88 3.65 -7.64 -15.96
CA SER A 88 3.71 -6.22 -16.33
C SER A 88 2.34 -5.56 -16.17
N GLY A 89 2.29 -4.24 -16.29
CA GLY A 89 1.03 -3.47 -16.21
C GLY A 89 0.30 -3.62 -14.87
N ALA A 90 -1.04 -3.66 -14.94
CA ALA A 90 -1.93 -3.61 -13.80
C ALA A 90 -1.68 -4.71 -12.76
N ALA A 91 -1.53 -5.96 -13.20
CA ALA A 91 -1.30 -7.10 -12.31
C ALA A 91 0.00 -6.96 -11.51
N ARG A 92 1.11 -6.54 -12.15
CA ARG A 92 2.38 -6.27 -11.46
C ARG A 92 2.20 -5.21 -10.37
N TYR A 93 1.52 -4.12 -10.66
CA TYR A 93 1.33 -3.04 -9.69
C TYR A 93 0.39 -3.45 -8.55
N ALA A 94 -0.68 -4.20 -8.82
CA ALA A 94 -1.54 -4.75 -7.78
C ALA A 94 -0.78 -5.69 -6.82
N ALA A 95 0.09 -6.55 -7.35
CA ALA A 95 0.95 -7.40 -6.51
C ALA A 95 1.96 -6.58 -5.68
N TYR A 96 2.55 -5.53 -6.24
CA TYR A 96 3.39 -4.61 -5.46
C TYR A 96 2.59 -3.86 -4.39
N ALA A 97 1.36 -3.43 -4.67
CA ALA A 97 0.50 -2.79 -3.68
C ALA A 97 0.26 -3.72 -2.47
N ALA A 98 -0.08 -4.99 -2.73
CA ALA A 98 -0.23 -6.01 -1.70
C ALA A 98 1.07 -6.25 -0.90
N GLY A 99 2.22 -6.30 -1.58
CA GLY A 99 3.53 -6.42 -0.93
C GLY A 99 3.83 -5.25 -0.01
N GLN A 100 3.56 -4.02 -0.45
CA GLN A 100 3.73 -2.82 0.39
C GLN A 100 2.78 -2.85 1.60
N ALA A 101 1.52 -3.22 1.42
CA ALA A 101 0.54 -3.31 2.50
C ALA A 101 1.01 -4.26 3.62
N ALA A 102 1.51 -5.45 3.25
CA ALA A 102 2.06 -6.40 4.22
C ALA A 102 3.37 -5.90 4.88
N ALA A 103 4.18 -5.11 4.16
CA ALA A 103 5.41 -4.53 4.70
C ALA A 103 5.17 -3.41 5.71
N VAL A 104 3.95 -2.84 5.79
CA VAL A 104 3.58 -1.83 6.80
C VAL A 104 3.85 -2.35 8.20
N ALA A 105 3.54 -3.63 8.48
CA ALA A 105 3.82 -4.27 9.76
C ALA A 105 5.28 -4.10 10.22
N HIS A 106 6.22 -4.09 9.27
CA HIS A 106 7.64 -3.89 9.55
C HIS A 106 8.00 -2.40 9.63
N VAL A 107 7.54 -1.57 8.69
CA VAL A 107 7.83 -0.13 8.63
C VAL A 107 6.60 0.62 8.13
N ALA A 108 6.05 1.53 8.94
CA ALA A 108 4.78 2.20 8.66
C ALA A 108 4.76 2.95 7.32
N ALA A 109 5.89 3.57 6.95
CA ALA A 109 6.06 4.34 5.71
C ALA A 109 5.80 3.54 4.40
N HIS A 110 5.63 2.22 4.46
CA HIS A 110 5.16 1.43 3.32
C HIS A 110 3.70 1.69 2.93
N GLU A 111 2.90 2.33 3.79
CA GLU A 111 1.48 2.60 3.52
C GLU A 111 1.27 3.36 2.20
N LEU A 112 2.08 4.41 1.97
CA LEU A 112 2.01 5.20 0.75
C LEU A 112 2.46 4.42 -0.48
N GLY A 113 3.35 3.45 -0.30
CA GLY A 113 3.74 2.52 -1.36
C GLY A 113 2.56 1.67 -1.81
N ALA A 114 1.73 1.19 -0.88
CA ALA A 114 0.54 0.41 -1.22
C ALA A 114 -0.44 1.25 -2.04
N ALA A 115 -0.74 2.46 -1.54
CA ALA A 115 -1.63 3.41 -2.20
C ALA A 115 -1.14 3.85 -3.59
N ALA A 116 0.14 4.22 -3.71
CA ALA A 116 0.73 4.66 -4.98
C ALA A 116 0.73 3.54 -6.04
N TYR A 117 1.07 2.30 -5.66
CA TYR A 117 1.01 1.19 -6.59
C TYR A 117 -0.43 0.82 -6.96
N ALA A 118 -1.39 0.94 -6.05
CA ALA A 118 -2.80 0.75 -6.39
C ALA A 118 -3.29 1.78 -7.44
N ILE A 119 -2.93 3.05 -7.27
CA ILE A 119 -3.22 4.08 -8.29
C ILE A 119 -2.56 3.73 -9.64
N ARG A 120 -1.32 3.24 -9.62
CA ARG A 120 -0.66 2.78 -10.86
C ARG A 120 -1.34 1.55 -11.48
N ALA A 121 -1.88 0.65 -10.67
CA ALA A 121 -2.59 -0.53 -11.15
C ALA A 121 -3.83 -0.12 -11.95
N VAL A 122 -4.68 0.76 -11.40
CA VAL A 122 -5.88 1.24 -12.12
C VAL A 122 -5.51 2.06 -13.36
N ARG A 123 -4.45 2.88 -13.30
CA ARG A 123 -3.96 3.66 -14.44
C ARG A 123 -3.50 2.76 -15.58
N ALA A 124 -2.91 1.62 -15.27
CA ALA A 124 -2.43 0.65 -16.25
C ALA A 124 -3.53 -0.28 -16.78
N ALA A 125 -4.62 -0.46 -16.03
CA ALA A 125 -5.79 -1.23 -16.47
C ALA A 125 -6.71 -0.42 -17.41
N ALA A 126 -6.74 0.90 -17.25
CA ALA A 126 -7.60 1.78 -18.03
C ALA A 126 -7.06 2.03 -19.47
N PRO A 127 -7.95 2.30 -20.44
CA PRO A 127 -7.56 2.84 -21.74
C PRO A 127 -6.68 4.09 -21.59
N LYS A 128 -5.73 4.30 -22.52
CA LYS A 128 -4.75 5.39 -22.42
C LYS A 128 -5.38 6.78 -22.22
N ALA A 129 -6.51 7.05 -22.88
CA ALA A 129 -7.23 8.32 -22.76
C ALA A 129 -7.84 8.54 -21.36
N GLU A 130 -8.17 7.46 -20.64
CA GLU A 130 -8.81 7.50 -19.33
C GLU A 130 -7.85 7.25 -18.17
N SER A 131 -6.61 6.84 -18.46
CA SER A 131 -5.60 6.47 -17.46
C SER A 131 -5.48 7.50 -16.34
N ALA A 132 -5.29 8.78 -16.67
CA ALA A 132 -5.17 9.83 -15.66
C ALA A 132 -6.45 10.02 -14.81
N ALA A 133 -7.63 9.92 -15.43
CA ALA A 133 -8.90 10.02 -14.72
C ALA A 133 -9.15 8.83 -13.80
N ALA A 134 -8.80 7.61 -14.23
CA ALA A 134 -8.85 6.41 -13.39
C ALA A 134 -7.96 6.55 -12.15
N GLY A 135 -6.74 7.09 -12.32
CA GLY A 135 -5.84 7.33 -11.21
C GLY A 135 -6.38 8.35 -10.20
N ARG A 136 -6.99 9.46 -10.67
CA ARG A 136 -7.61 10.45 -9.78
C ARG A 136 -8.80 9.88 -9.01
N ARG A 137 -9.65 9.08 -9.64
CA ARG A 137 -10.78 8.40 -8.97
C ARG A 137 -10.30 7.46 -7.87
N GLU A 138 -9.25 6.68 -8.14
CA GLU A 138 -8.66 5.81 -7.12
C GLU A 138 -8.05 6.62 -5.97
N CYS A 139 -7.30 7.68 -6.27
CA CYS A 139 -6.75 8.57 -5.25
C CYS A 139 -7.84 9.21 -4.37
N GLN A 140 -8.97 9.64 -4.95
CA GLN A 140 -10.13 10.16 -4.21
C GLN A 140 -10.75 9.08 -3.33
N TRP A 141 -11.00 7.89 -3.88
CA TRP A 141 -11.52 6.75 -3.14
C TRP A 141 -10.62 6.40 -1.95
N GLN A 142 -9.30 6.32 -2.14
CA GLN A 142 -8.35 6.06 -1.05
C GLN A 142 -8.42 7.11 0.06
N ARG A 143 -8.61 8.39 -0.27
CA ARG A 143 -8.79 9.47 0.72
C ARG A 143 -10.14 9.40 1.45
N GLU A 144 -11.18 8.87 0.80
CA GLU A 144 -12.47 8.60 1.43
C GLU A 144 -12.38 7.44 2.43
N GLN A 145 -11.48 6.48 2.21
CA GLN A 145 -11.26 5.35 3.15
C GLN A 145 -10.36 5.71 4.34
N LEU A 146 -9.77 6.91 4.41
CA LEU A 146 -8.89 7.29 5.51
C LEU A 146 -9.66 7.44 6.83
N PRO A 147 -9.29 6.69 7.89
CA PRO A 147 -9.74 6.95 9.24
C PRO A 147 -9.30 8.34 9.69
N GLU A 148 -10.17 9.03 10.44
CA GLU A 148 -9.92 10.41 10.87
C GLU A 148 -8.61 10.56 11.66
N ALA A 149 -8.29 9.60 12.53
CA ALA A 149 -7.10 9.62 13.38
C ALA A 149 -5.77 9.67 12.60
N ILE A 150 -5.73 9.18 11.36
CA ILE A 150 -4.52 9.16 10.53
C ILE A 150 -4.63 10.02 9.26
N ARG A 151 -5.77 10.69 9.05
CA ARG A 151 -6.07 11.44 7.83
C ARG A 151 -5.01 12.51 7.55
N ASP A 152 -4.77 13.39 8.51
CA ASP A 152 -3.81 14.50 8.34
C ASP A 152 -2.37 14.00 8.14
N LEU A 153 -1.99 12.94 8.86
CA LEU A 153 -0.68 12.32 8.71
C LEU A 153 -0.48 11.80 7.27
N VAL A 154 -1.43 11.03 6.75
CA VAL A 154 -1.33 10.45 5.41
C VAL A 154 -1.39 11.52 4.34
N LEU A 155 -2.26 12.54 4.47
CA LEU A 155 -2.36 13.62 3.47
C LEU A 155 -1.10 14.48 3.42
N ASP A 156 -0.51 14.81 4.57
CA ASP A 156 0.75 15.54 4.61
C ASP A 156 1.90 14.71 4.03
N ASP A 157 1.90 13.41 4.29
CA ASP A 157 2.91 12.50 3.76
C ASP A 157 2.74 12.24 2.25
N GLN A 158 1.51 12.19 1.73
CA GLN A 158 1.22 12.22 0.29
C GLN A 158 1.82 13.46 -0.35
N ARG A 159 1.66 14.64 0.25
CA ARG A 159 2.23 15.90 -0.23
C ARG A 159 3.77 15.87 -0.21
N LEU A 160 4.38 15.37 0.86
CA LEU A 160 5.84 15.34 1.03
C LEU A 160 6.54 14.31 0.14
N ARG A 161 5.92 13.15 -0.13
CA ARG A 161 6.52 12.03 -0.86
C ARG A 161 5.96 11.86 -2.27
N ASN A 162 5.15 12.79 -2.77
CA ASN A 162 4.48 12.62 -4.06
C ASN A 162 5.47 12.44 -5.22
N ASP A 163 6.59 13.16 -5.19
CA ASP A 163 7.63 13.13 -6.22
C ASP A 163 8.23 11.72 -6.38
N ILE A 164 8.59 11.07 -5.27
CA ILE A 164 9.10 9.69 -5.26
C ILE A 164 8.02 8.64 -5.51
N CYS A 165 6.75 9.07 -5.50
CA CYS A 165 5.56 8.28 -5.81
C CYS A 165 4.96 8.63 -7.17
N TRP A 166 5.74 9.24 -8.07
CA TRP A 166 5.34 9.52 -9.45
C TRP A 166 4.17 10.50 -9.60
N SER A 167 4.01 11.41 -8.63
CA SER A 167 2.96 12.43 -8.60
C SER A 167 1.55 11.85 -8.72
N VAL A 168 1.34 10.63 -8.20
CA VAL A 168 0.05 9.93 -8.32
C VAL A 168 -1.01 10.45 -7.36
N PHE A 169 -0.63 11.22 -6.34
CA PHE A 169 -1.55 11.77 -5.34
C PHE A 169 -2.13 13.14 -5.71
N ASP A 170 -1.89 13.62 -6.95
CA ASP A 170 -2.54 14.81 -7.51
C ASP A 170 -3.97 14.47 -7.97
N CYS A 171 -4.80 14.10 -6.99
CA CYS A 171 -6.25 14.23 -7.08
C CYS A 171 -6.68 15.61 -6.54
#